data_AF-A0A968P337-F1
#
_entry.id   AF-A0A968P337-F1
#
_cell.length_a   1.000
_cell.length_b   1.000
_cell.length_c   1.000
_cell.angle_alpha   90.00
_cell.angle_beta   90.00
_cell.angle_gamma   90.00
#
_symmetry.space_group_name_H-M   'P 1'
#
loop_
_entity.id
_entity.type
_entity.pdbx_description
1 polymer ?
#
loop_
_entity_poly.entity_id
_entity_poly.type
_entity_poly.pdbx_seq_one_letter_code
_entity_poly.pdbx_strand_id
1 'polypeptide(L)'
;MNSAEFQQNYSFDYESLLRRYMALIIRVEGTPQRALRELDKILDRGLAPQYLQQQAEGWKQSLAGWAREKRREIRTAKELFAEVNRRFAKAGALQRYEKDHTGDVEYLRATALLHEGMKILKTPAEEAQALYMLGRAYEVLDELGSWNLHESYYEACFVKEPKSQTGKSCFNRLEASLYMGYSGSAGTNLPAEEKERLQRLKQMMQ
;
A
#
# COMPACT_ATOMS: atom_id res chain seq x y z
N MET A 1 -1.81 22.97 26.48
CA MET A 1 -1.69 23.09 25.02
C MET A 1 -3.09 23.21 24.46
N ASN A 2 -3.42 24.32 23.82
CA ASN A 2 -4.76 24.53 23.26
C ASN A 2 -4.87 23.82 21.91
N SER A 3 -6.07 23.40 21.49
CA SER A 3 -6.27 22.59 20.26
C SER A 3 -5.69 23.23 18.99
N ALA A 4 -5.69 24.56 18.93
CA ALA A 4 -5.13 25.33 17.82
C ALA A 4 -3.59 25.22 17.71
N GLU A 5 -2.86 25.17 18.84
CA GLU A 5 -1.39 24.99 18.84
C GLU A 5 -0.98 23.57 18.40
N PHE A 6 -1.78 22.56 18.74
CA PHE A 6 -1.53 21.19 18.31
C PHE A 6 -1.73 21.03 16.79
N GLN A 7 -2.79 21.63 16.23
CA GLN A 7 -3.07 21.60 14.79
C GLN A 7 -1.97 22.27 13.96
N GLN A 8 -1.39 23.36 14.45
CA GLN A 8 -0.39 24.12 13.70
C GLN A 8 1.00 23.45 13.69
N ASN A 9 1.34 22.69 14.75
CA ASN A 9 2.66 22.07 14.91
C ASN A 9 2.70 20.56 14.60
N TYR A 10 1.55 19.86 14.58
CA TYR A 10 1.49 18.40 14.52
C TYR A 10 0.48 17.83 13.49
N SER A 11 0.09 18.60 12.47
CA SER A 11 -0.86 18.14 11.44
C SER A 11 -0.43 16.85 10.73
N PHE A 12 0.87 16.72 10.40
CA PHE A 12 1.45 15.51 9.80
C PHE A 12 1.44 14.31 10.75
N ASP A 13 1.70 14.55 12.04
CA ASP A 13 1.61 13.49 13.05
C ASP A 13 0.17 12.99 13.20
N TYR A 14 -0.82 13.89 13.10
CA TYR A 14 -2.23 13.54 13.22
C TYR A 14 -2.70 12.62 12.07
N GLU A 15 -2.38 12.95 10.83
CA GLU A 15 -2.70 12.12 9.66
C GLU A 15 -2.03 10.75 9.76
N SER A 16 -0.72 10.70 10.05
CA SER A 16 0.03 9.44 10.18
C SER A 16 -0.55 8.55 11.28
N LEU A 17 -0.88 9.11 12.45
CA LEU A 17 -1.50 8.37 13.55
C LEU A 17 -2.88 7.83 13.17
N LEU A 18 -3.72 8.65 12.54
CA LEU A 18 -5.04 8.22 12.07
C LEU A 18 -4.91 7.08 11.05
N ARG A 19 -4.05 7.24 10.03
CA ARG A 19 -3.83 6.21 9.01
C ARG A 19 -3.33 4.90 9.63
N ARG A 20 -2.36 4.96 10.57
CA ARG A 20 -1.85 3.77 11.29
C ARG A 20 -2.93 3.09 12.11
N TYR A 21 -3.76 3.88 12.80
CA TYR A 21 -4.89 3.36 13.55
C TYR A 21 -5.91 2.68 12.64
N MET A 22 -6.27 3.30 11.52
CA MET A 22 -7.17 2.72 10.52
C MET A 22 -6.58 1.45 9.90
N ALA A 23 -5.29 1.41 9.60
CA ALA A 23 -4.60 0.24 9.09
C ALA A 23 -4.73 -0.96 10.02
N LEU A 24 -4.63 -0.76 11.34
CA LEU A 24 -4.81 -1.81 12.33
C LEU A 24 -6.23 -2.39 12.27
N ILE A 25 -7.27 -1.55 12.30
CA ILE A 25 -8.67 -2.01 12.28
C ILE A 25 -9.00 -2.71 10.96
N ILE A 26 -8.54 -2.15 9.83
CA ILE A 26 -8.89 -2.64 8.50
C ILE A 26 -8.18 -3.97 8.21
N ARG A 27 -6.87 -4.04 8.46
CA ARG A 27 -6.04 -5.18 8.07
C ARG A 27 -6.07 -6.31 9.10
N VAL A 28 -6.08 -5.99 10.39
CA VAL A 28 -5.94 -7.00 11.45
C VAL A 28 -7.30 -7.49 11.92
N GLU A 29 -8.23 -6.57 12.19
CA GLU A 29 -9.53 -6.95 12.76
C GLU A 29 -10.57 -7.29 11.69
N GLY A 30 -10.48 -6.67 10.51
CA GLY A 30 -11.39 -6.98 9.41
C GLY A 30 -12.82 -6.45 9.61
N THR A 31 -13.02 -5.45 10.49
CA THR A 31 -14.35 -4.97 10.90
C THR A 31 -14.68 -3.58 10.33
N PRO A 32 -15.33 -3.46 9.15
CA PRO A 32 -15.64 -2.17 8.53
C PRO A 32 -16.52 -1.28 9.40
N GLN A 33 -17.46 -1.85 10.14
CA GLN A 33 -18.38 -1.09 10.98
C GLN A 33 -17.66 -0.44 12.17
N ARG A 34 -16.64 -1.09 12.74
CA ARG A 34 -15.83 -0.50 13.80
C ARG A 34 -14.96 0.63 13.22
N ALA A 35 -14.31 0.37 12.09
CA ALA A 35 -13.52 1.38 11.38
C ALA A 35 -14.34 2.66 11.08
N LEU A 36 -15.58 2.51 10.58
CA LEU A 36 -16.49 3.64 10.37
C LEU A 36 -16.77 4.41 11.66
N ARG A 37 -17.21 3.71 12.71
CA ARG A 37 -17.54 4.36 13.99
C ARG A 37 -16.36 5.11 14.60
N GLU A 38 -15.17 4.53 14.56
CA GLU A 38 -13.98 5.18 15.13
C GLU A 38 -13.52 6.36 14.26
N LEU A 39 -13.59 6.24 12.93
CA LEU A 39 -13.31 7.35 12.02
C LEU A 39 -14.27 8.53 12.26
N ASP A 40 -15.57 8.27 12.37
CA ASP A 40 -16.57 9.31 12.68
C ASP A 40 -16.27 10.00 14.02
N LYS A 41 -16.04 9.23 15.10
CA LYS A 41 -15.68 9.79 16.41
C LYS A 41 -14.44 10.68 16.39
N ILE A 42 -13.45 10.34 15.56
CA ILE A 42 -12.20 11.10 15.48
C ILE A 42 -12.44 12.41 14.71
N LEU A 43 -13.17 12.37 13.60
CA LEU A 43 -13.47 13.53 12.77
C LEU A 43 -14.42 14.52 13.45
N ASP A 44 -15.42 14.02 14.20
CA ASP A 44 -16.42 14.84 14.90
C ASP A 44 -15.81 15.73 16.00
N ARG A 45 -14.56 15.46 16.43
CA ARG A 45 -13.83 16.34 17.35
C ARG A 45 -13.41 17.66 16.71
N GLY A 46 -13.56 17.82 15.39
CA GLY A 46 -13.23 19.06 14.67
C GLY A 46 -11.74 19.36 14.60
N LEU A 47 -10.87 18.38 14.92
CA LEU A 47 -9.43 18.57 14.93
C LEU A 47 -8.76 18.29 13.58
N ALA A 48 -9.44 17.58 12.68
CA ALA A 48 -8.89 17.18 11.39
C ALA A 48 -8.85 18.35 10.39
N PRO A 49 -7.69 18.64 9.76
CA PRO A 49 -7.61 19.61 8.66
C PRO A 49 -8.51 19.26 7.48
N GLN A 50 -8.88 20.25 6.66
CA GLN A 50 -9.81 20.06 5.55
C GLN A 50 -9.35 19.01 4.54
N TYR A 51 -8.05 18.95 4.22
CA TYR A 51 -7.52 17.96 3.28
C TYR A 51 -7.72 16.53 3.80
N LEU A 52 -7.56 16.32 5.11
CA LEU A 52 -7.76 15.02 5.75
C LEU A 52 -9.23 14.64 5.81
N GLN A 53 -10.12 15.62 5.99
CA GLN A 53 -11.57 15.37 5.89
C GLN A 53 -11.96 14.87 4.49
N GLN A 54 -11.34 15.39 3.42
CA GLN A 54 -11.58 14.92 2.06
C GLN A 54 -11.10 13.48 1.85
N GLN A 55 -9.90 13.14 2.33
CA GLN A 55 -9.40 11.76 2.28
C GLN A 55 -10.31 10.82 3.06
N ALA A 56 -10.72 11.24 4.27
CA ALA A 56 -11.55 10.44 5.14
C ALA A 56 -12.95 10.17 4.56
N GLU A 57 -13.49 11.06 3.74
CA GLU A 57 -14.75 10.80 3.03
C GLU A 57 -14.61 9.62 2.05
N GLY A 58 -13.51 9.54 1.31
CA GLY A 58 -13.23 8.38 0.46
C GLY A 58 -13.03 7.09 1.26
N TRP A 59 -12.45 7.19 2.46
CA TRP A 59 -12.36 6.06 3.38
C TRP A 59 -13.75 5.62 3.86
N LYS A 60 -14.62 6.56 4.26
CA LYS A 60 -16.01 6.26 4.66
C LYS A 60 -16.77 5.59 3.52
N GLN A 61 -16.67 6.08 2.29
CA GLN A 61 -17.28 5.46 1.12
C GLN A 61 -16.79 4.02 0.93
N SER A 62 -15.48 3.79 1.05
CA SER A 62 -14.87 2.48 0.89
C SER A 62 -15.31 1.50 1.99
N LEU A 63 -15.30 1.94 3.24
CA LEU A 63 -15.73 1.16 4.41
C LEU A 63 -17.23 0.86 4.39
N ALA A 64 -18.07 1.82 4.00
CA ALA A 64 -19.51 1.63 3.86
C ALA A 64 -19.83 0.65 2.74
N GLY A 65 -19.10 0.72 1.62
CA GLY A 65 -19.16 -0.28 0.57
C GLY A 65 -18.78 -1.67 1.09
N TRP A 66 -17.65 -1.79 1.78
CA TRP A 66 -17.20 -3.04 2.37
C TRP A 66 -18.21 -3.63 3.37
N ALA A 67 -18.83 -2.81 4.22
CA ALA A 67 -19.83 -3.25 5.18
C ALA A 67 -21.05 -3.95 4.53
N ARG A 68 -21.31 -3.68 3.24
CA ARG A 68 -22.41 -4.27 2.45
C ARG A 68 -21.96 -5.40 1.53
N GLU A 69 -20.65 -5.60 1.38
CA GLU A 69 -20.11 -6.66 0.53
C GLU A 69 -20.34 -8.03 1.16
N LYS A 70 -20.81 -8.99 0.36
CA LYS A 70 -20.87 -10.39 0.78
C LYS A 70 -19.46 -10.95 0.86
N ARG A 71 -19.12 -11.61 1.96
CA ARG A 71 -17.83 -12.30 2.09
C ARG A 71 -17.77 -13.39 1.02
N ARG A 72 -16.79 -13.28 0.12
CA ARG A 72 -16.47 -14.30 -0.86
C ARG A 72 -15.31 -15.12 -0.35
N GLU A 73 -15.44 -16.44 -0.43
CA GLU A 73 -14.33 -17.34 -0.18
C GLU A 73 -13.42 -17.37 -1.42
N ILE A 74 -12.13 -17.12 -1.22
CA ILE A 74 -11.13 -17.14 -2.28
C ILE A 74 -10.37 -18.46 -2.15
N ARG A 75 -10.46 -19.31 -3.16
CA ARG A 75 -9.87 -20.67 -3.12
C ARG A 75 -8.75 -20.87 -4.12
N THR A 76 -8.64 -20.00 -5.12
CA THR A 76 -7.65 -20.11 -6.19
C THR A 76 -6.86 -18.81 -6.38
N ALA A 77 -5.63 -18.91 -6.90
CA ALA A 77 -4.81 -17.75 -7.22
C ALA A 77 -5.51 -16.80 -8.21
N LYS A 78 -6.22 -17.34 -9.20
CA LYS A 78 -7.01 -16.56 -10.15
C LYS A 78 -8.07 -15.69 -9.46
N GLU A 79 -8.80 -16.25 -8.50
CA GLU A 79 -9.80 -15.50 -7.73
C GLU A 79 -9.16 -14.44 -6.85
N LEU A 80 -8.02 -14.76 -6.22
CA LEU A 80 -7.26 -13.82 -5.40
C LEU A 80 -6.85 -12.60 -6.24
N PHE A 81 -6.17 -12.83 -7.36
CA PHE A 81 -5.67 -11.72 -8.19
C PHE A 81 -6.81 -10.94 -8.84
N ALA A 82 -7.92 -11.58 -9.21
CA ALA A 82 -9.11 -10.87 -9.69
C ALA A 82 -9.68 -9.92 -8.63
N GLU A 83 -9.78 -10.39 -7.38
CA GLU A 83 -10.29 -9.55 -6.29
C GLU A 83 -9.32 -8.43 -5.93
N VAL A 84 -8.02 -8.71 -5.83
CA VAL A 84 -6.99 -7.69 -5.56
C VAL A 84 -6.98 -6.63 -6.67
N ASN A 85 -7.06 -7.01 -7.94
CA ASN A 85 -7.16 -6.06 -9.05
C ASN A 85 -8.43 -5.21 -8.96
N ARG A 86 -9.57 -5.77 -8.54
CA ARG A 86 -10.79 -5.00 -8.28
C ARG A 86 -10.57 -3.95 -7.19
N ARG A 87 -9.82 -4.29 -6.13
CA ARG A 87 -9.44 -3.33 -5.07
C ARG A 87 -8.54 -2.24 -5.59
N PHE A 88 -7.51 -2.57 -6.36
CA PHE A 88 -6.61 -1.59 -6.96
C PHE A 88 -7.34 -0.65 -7.92
N ALA A 89 -8.26 -1.18 -8.75
CA ALA A 89 -9.08 -0.36 -9.63
C ALA A 89 -9.98 0.61 -8.85
N LYS A 90 -10.58 0.14 -7.75
CA LYS A 90 -11.39 0.99 -6.87
C LYS A 90 -10.55 2.04 -6.16
N ALA A 91 -9.36 1.69 -5.68
CA ALA A 91 -8.42 2.62 -5.07
C ALA A 91 -8.01 3.72 -6.07
N GLY A 92 -7.58 3.33 -7.28
CA GLY A 92 -7.17 4.27 -8.33
C GLY A 92 -8.31 5.18 -8.81
N ALA A 93 -9.57 4.71 -8.77
CA ALA A 93 -10.72 5.56 -9.09
C ALA A 93 -11.02 6.61 -8.01
N LEU A 94 -10.56 6.39 -6.78
CA LEU A 94 -10.70 7.33 -5.66
C LEU A 94 -9.53 8.32 -5.59
N GLN A 95 -8.34 7.88 -5.97
CA GLN A 95 -7.12 8.71 -5.95
C GLN A 95 -7.14 9.74 -7.07
N ARG A 96 -6.83 11.00 -6.73
CA ARG A 96 -6.65 12.09 -7.71
C ARG A 96 -5.24 12.15 -8.27
N TYR A 97 -4.25 11.70 -7.50
CA TYR A 97 -2.82 11.65 -7.86
C TYR A 97 -2.13 10.56 -7.05
N GLU A 98 -0.87 10.23 -7.36
CA GLU A 98 -0.19 9.04 -6.82
C GLU A 98 -0.05 9.02 -5.29
N LYS A 99 0.17 10.19 -4.67
CA LYS A 99 0.27 10.36 -3.21
C LYS A 99 -1.07 10.69 -2.53
N ASP A 100 -2.20 10.55 -3.22
CA ASP A 100 -3.51 10.75 -2.62
C ASP A 100 -3.88 9.52 -1.77
N HIS A 101 -4.08 9.72 -0.47
CA HIS A 101 -4.40 8.63 0.47
C HIS A 101 -5.88 8.25 0.49
N THR A 102 -6.73 8.88 -0.33
CA THR A 102 -8.17 8.55 -0.42
C THR A 102 -8.43 7.07 -0.75
N GLY A 103 -7.50 6.40 -1.43
CA GLY A 103 -7.57 4.97 -1.78
C GLY A 103 -7.07 3.99 -0.71
N ASP A 104 -6.52 4.46 0.42
CA ASP A 104 -5.79 3.63 1.40
C ASP A 104 -6.60 2.42 1.90
N VAL A 105 -7.90 2.58 2.15
CA VAL A 105 -8.77 1.49 2.62
C VAL A 105 -8.74 0.30 1.66
N GLU A 106 -8.79 0.54 0.35
CA GLU A 106 -8.81 -0.54 -0.63
C GLU A 106 -7.42 -1.19 -0.80
N TYR A 107 -6.32 -0.42 -0.70
CA TYR A 107 -4.97 -0.99 -0.67
C TYR A 107 -4.69 -1.80 0.60
N LEU A 108 -5.13 -1.33 1.77
CA LEU A 108 -5.01 -2.07 3.03
C LEU A 108 -5.75 -3.42 2.95
N ARG A 109 -6.94 -3.43 2.35
CA ARG A 109 -7.70 -4.66 2.13
C ARG A 109 -7.04 -5.57 1.11
N ALA A 110 -6.47 -5.00 0.05
CA ALA A 110 -5.69 -5.76 -0.93
C ALA A 110 -4.47 -6.44 -0.30
N THR A 111 -3.72 -5.75 0.58
CA THR A 111 -2.59 -6.36 1.29
C THR A 111 -3.03 -7.48 2.23
N ALA A 112 -4.14 -7.31 2.96
CA ALA A 112 -4.72 -8.37 3.80
C ALA A 112 -5.05 -9.62 2.96
N LEU A 113 -5.73 -9.44 1.84
CA LEU A 113 -6.08 -10.52 0.90
C LEU A 113 -4.84 -11.24 0.36
N LEU A 114 -3.82 -10.50 -0.06
CA LEU A 114 -2.58 -11.07 -0.59
C LEU A 114 -1.84 -11.88 0.47
N HIS A 115 -1.70 -11.35 1.69
CA HIS A 115 -1.06 -12.05 2.81
C HIS A 115 -1.79 -13.33 3.20
N GLU A 116 -3.11 -13.27 3.37
CA GLU A 116 -3.93 -14.46 3.65
C GLU A 116 -3.93 -15.46 2.49
N GLY A 117 -3.84 -14.96 1.26
CA GLY A 117 -3.84 -15.71 0.01
C GLY A 117 -2.54 -16.42 -0.32
N MET A 118 -1.42 -16.13 0.37
CA MET A 118 -0.13 -16.79 0.09
C MET A 118 -0.22 -18.32 0.17
N LYS A 119 -1.06 -18.87 1.07
CA LYS A 119 -1.24 -20.32 1.26
C LYS A 119 -1.89 -21.06 0.06
N ILE A 120 -2.61 -20.34 -0.80
CA ILE A 120 -3.29 -20.93 -1.95
C ILE A 120 -2.48 -20.83 -3.25
N LEU A 121 -1.36 -20.10 -3.25
CA LEU A 121 -0.43 -20.04 -4.37
C LEU A 121 0.35 -21.36 -4.46
N LYS A 122 0.60 -21.84 -5.68
CA LYS A 122 1.20 -23.16 -5.94
C LYS A 122 2.42 -23.10 -6.86
N THR A 123 2.63 -21.98 -7.55
CA THR A 123 3.73 -21.83 -8.50
C THR A 123 4.59 -20.60 -8.17
N PRO A 124 5.89 -20.60 -8.56
CA PRO A 124 6.74 -19.42 -8.39
C PRO A 124 6.21 -18.19 -9.13
N ALA A 125 5.58 -18.36 -10.29
CA ALA A 125 4.93 -17.28 -11.03
C ALA A 125 3.76 -16.63 -10.25
N GLU A 126 2.93 -17.44 -9.57
CA GLU A 126 1.86 -16.93 -8.72
C GLU A 126 2.44 -16.20 -7.49
N GLU A 127 3.47 -16.76 -6.84
CA GLU A 127 4.16 -16.09 -5.73
C GLU A 127 4.76 -14.76 -6.15
N ALA A 128 5.49 -14.72 -7.28
CA ALA A 128 6.07 -13.51 -7.83
C ALA A 128 4.98 -12.46 -8.12
N GLN A 129 3.86 -12.86 -8.71
CA GLN A 129 2.73 -11.96 -8.96
C GLN A 129 2.14 -11.40 -7.65
N ALA A 130 1.97 -12.22 -6.61
CA ALA A 130 1.47 -11.76 -5.31
C ALA A 130 2.44 -10.77 -4.66
N LEU A 131 3.75 -11.07 -4.68
CA LEU A 131 4.81 -10.20 -4.17
C LEU A 131 4.86 -8.87 -4.93
N TYR A 132 4.71 -8.90 -6.26
CA TYR A 132 4.61 -7.68 -7.06
C TYR A 132 3.45 -6.80 -6.63
N MET A 133 2.27 -7.40 -6.43
CA MET A 133 1.08 -6.66 -5.99
C MET A 133 1.22 -6.14 -4.55
N LEU A 134 1.86 -6.90 -3.65
CA LEU A 134 2.20 -6.42 -2.30
C LEU A 134 3.14 -5.20 -2.38
N GLY A 135 4.19 -5.26 -3.19
CA GLY A 135 5.10 -4.14 -3.41
C GLY A 135 4.36 -2.90 -3.90
N ARG A 136 3.48 -3.04 -4.89
CA ARG A 136 2.65 -1.93 -5.40
C ARG A 136 1.73 -1.33 -4.36
N ALA A 137 1.11 -2.15 -3.52
CA ALA A 137 0.23 -1.65 -2.47
C ALA A 137 1.04 -0.94 -1.38
N TYR A 138 2.17 -1.51 -0.95
CA TYR A 138 3.00 -0.91 0.08
C TYR A 138 3.75 0.34 -0.38
N GLU A 139 4.03 0.50 -1.67
CA GLU A 139 4.60 1.73 -2.24
C GLU A 139 3.64 2.91 -2.07
N VAL A 140 2.33 2.68 -2.21
CA VAL A 140 1.30 3.71 -1.95
C VAL A 140 1.09 3.92 -0.45
N LEU A 141 1.21 2.85 0.33
CA LEU A 141 1.05 2.85 1.79
C LEU A 141 2.36 3.11 2.55
N ASP A 142 3.41 3.65 1.91
CA ASP A 142 4.79 3.65 2.44
C ASP A 142 4.91 4.25 3.85
N GLU A 143 4.14 5.31 4.14
CA GLU A 143 4.09 5.93 5.48
C GLU A 143 3.52 5.03 6.60
N LEU A 144 2.85 3.94 6.24
CA LEU A 144 2.28 2.93 7.14
C LEU A 144 3.16 1.69 7.29
N GLY A 145 4.10 1.48 6.35
CA GLY A 145 5.00 0.34 6.32
C GLY A 145 6.24 0.50 7.20
N SER A 146 7.07 -0.54 7.22
CA SER A 146 8.50 -0.34 7.51
C SER A 146 9.11 0.38 6.31
N TRP A 147 10.07 1.27 6.57
CA TRP A 147 10.88 1.88 5.52
C TRP A 147 11.35 0.80 4.53
N ASN A 148 11.14 1.03 3.24
CA ASN A 148 11.58 0.18 2.12
C ASN A 148 10.88 -1.21 2.04
N LEU A 149 9.71 -1.37 2.66
CA LEU A 149 8.99 -2.65 2.62
C LEU A 149 8.54 -3.02 1.20
N HIS A 150 8.10 -2.04 0.40
CA HIS A 150 7.75 -2.25 -1.01
C HIS A 150 8.94 -2.72 -1.83
N GLU A 151 10.12 -2.15 -1.60
CA GLU A 151 11.37 -2.55 -2.26
C GLU A 151 11.73 -4.00 -1.94
N SER A 152 11.54 -4.42 -0.69
CA SER A 152 11.75 -5.80 -0.26
C SER A 152 10.82 -6.77 -1.01
N TYR A 153 9.55 -6.39 -1.21
CA TYR A 153 8.62 -7.18 -2.01
C TYR A 153 8.97 -7.21 -3.50
N TYR A 154 9.43 -6.10 -4.07
CA TYR A 154 9.87 -6.04 -5.46
C TYR A 154 11.11 -6.91 -5.70
N GLU A 155 12.10 -6.86 -4.81
CA GLU A 155 13.26 -7.74 -4.90
C GLU A 155 12.86 -9.21 -4.74
N ALA A 156 12.05 -9.55 -3.74
CA ALA A 156 11.58 -10.91 -3.53
C ALA A 156 10.79 -11.44 -4.74
N CYS A 157 9.94 -10.61 -5.36
CA CYS A 157 9.26 -10.94 -6.61
C CYS A 157 10.27 -11.23 -7.73
N PHE A 158 11.27 -10.36 -7.90
CA PHE A 158 12.27 -10.50 -8.95
C PHE A 158 13.06 -11.80 -8.79
N VAL A 159 13.56 -12.08 -7.58
CA VAL A 159 14.36 -13.27 -7.29
C VAL A 159 13.59 -14.57 -7.56
N LYS A 160 12.25 -14.57 -7.41
CA LYS A 160 11.42 -15.73 -7.70
C LYS A 160 11.38 -16.09 -9.19
N GLU A 161 11.31 -15.09 -10.07
CA GLU A 161 11.05 -15.27 -11.50
C GLU A 161 11.82 -14.24 -12.36
N PRO A 162 13.16 -14.20 -12.29
CA PRO A 162 13.96 -13.06 -12.78
C PRO A 162 13.91 -12.86 -14.29
N LYS A 163 13.64 -13.93 -15.05
CA LYS A 163 13.56 -13.90 -16.52
C LYS A 163 12.15 -13.66 -17.06
N SER A 164 11.13 -13.76 -16.20
CA SER A 164 9.72 -13.57 -16.58
C SER A 164 9.39 -12.10 -16.83
N GLN A 165 8.26 -11.84 -17.48
CA GLN A 165 7.76 -10.47 -17.62
C GLN A 165 7.44 -9.83 -16.25
N THR A 166 6.89 -10.60 -15.31
CA THR A 166 6.61 -10.14 -13.94
C THR A 166 7.90 -9.78 -13.21
N GLY A 167 8.93 -10.62 -13.30
CA GLY A 167 10.25 -10.35 -12.72
C GLY A 167 10.84 -9.05 -13.26
N LYS A 168 10.81 -8.84 -14.59
CA LYS A 168 11.24 -7.57 -15.21
C LYS A 168 10.46 -6.36 -14.66
N SER A 169 9.13 -6.49 -14.51
CA SER A 169 8.31 -5.44 -13.91
C SER A 169 8.65 -5.16 -12.45
N CYS A 170 9.02 -6.19 -11.68
CA CYS A 170 9.47 -6.06 -10.30
C CYS A 170 10.83 -5.38 -10.21
N PHE A 171 11.81 -5.78 -11.03
CA PHE A 171 13.11 -5.12 -11.10
C PHE A 171 12.97 -3.64 -11.48
N ASN A 172 12.20 -3.32 -12.50
CA ASN A 172 12.02 -1.93 -12.94
C ASN A 172 11.38 -1.06 -11.85
N ARG A 173 10.45 -1.61 -11.06
CA ARG A 173 9.84 -0.90 -9.92
C ARG A 173 10.82 -0.72 -8.77
N LEU A 174 11.62 -1.74 -8.44
CA LEU A 174 12.69 -1.64 -7.45
C LEU A 174 13.70 -0.56 -7.85
N GLU A 175 14.20 -0.62 -9.08
CA GLU A 175 15.15 0.37 -9.61
C GLU A 175 14.55 1.77 -9.53
N ALA A 176 13.32 1.97 -10.02
CA ALA A 176 12.66 3.28 -9.96
C ALA A 176 12.49 3.79 -8.52
N SER A 177 12.10 2.93 -7.57
CA SER A 177 11.97 3.28 -6.15
C SER A 177 13.29 3.76 -5.57
N LEU A 178 14.37 3.01 -5.78
CA LEU A 178 15.71 3.36 -5.29
C LEU A 178 16.19 4.69 -5.89
N TYR A 179 16.09 4.86 -7.21
CA TYR A 179 16.49 6.13 -7.84
C TYR A 179 15.67 7.31 -7.30
N MET A 180 14.36 7.13 -7.09
CA MET A 180 13.50 8.17 -6.52
C MET A 180 13.89 8.49 -5.06
N GLY A 181 14.15 7.48 -4.24
CA GLY A 181 14.53 7.64 -2.83
C GLY A 181 15.87 8.37 -2.63
N TYR A 182 16.77 8.29 -3.61
CA TYR A 182 18.06 8.99 -3.60
C TYR A 182 18.12 10.21 -4.55
N SER A 183 16.96 10.70 -5.01
CA SER A 183 16.84 11.93 -5.81
C SER A 183 16.48 13.13 -4.96
N GLY A 184 17.12 14.26 -5.21
CA GLY A 184 16.83 15.54 -4.53
C GLY A 184 17.20 16.75 -5.38
N SER A 185 17.20 17.94 -4.77
CA SER A 185 17.53 19.20 -5.45
C SER A 185 18.95 19.26 -6.02
N ALA A 186 19.87 18.46 -5.46
CA ALA A 186 21.25 18.32 -5.95
C ALA A 186 21.41 17.23 -7.04
N GLY A 187 20.31 16.66 -7.54
CA GLY A 187 20.31 15.52 -8.47
C GLY A 187 20.14 14.18 -7.76
N THR A 188 20.47 13.10 -8.46
CA THR A 188 20.32 11.72 -7.96
C THR A 188 21.67 11.14 -7.57
N ASN A 189 21.82 10.71 -6.32
CA ASN A 189 23.06 10.11 -5.82
C ASN A 189 22.79 8.75 -5.16
N LEU A 190 22.68 7.70 -5.98
CA LEU A 190 22.52 6.34 -5.52
C LEU A 190 23.84 5.81 -4.90
N PRO A 191 23.85 5.32 -3.64
CA PRO A 191 25.03 4.76 -2.99
C PRO A 191 25.66 3.61 -3.78
N ALA A 192 26.96 3.39 -3.58
CA ALA A 192 27.69 2.32 -4.27
C ALA A 192 27.07 0.92 -4.01
N GLU A 193 26.67 0.67 -2.77
CA GLU A 193 26.04 -0.59 -2.36
C GLU A 193 24.74 -0.88 -3.14
N GLU A 194 23.88 0.13 -3.32
CA GLU A 194 22.64 -0.03 -4.08
C GLU A 194 22.90 -0.21 -5.58
N LYS A 195 23.92 0.45 -6.13
CA LYS A 195 24.36 0.21 -7.52
C LYS A 195 24.83 -1.23 -7.70
N GLU A 196 25.63 -1.74 -6.78
CA GLU A 196 26.11 -3.12 -6.81
C GLU A 196 24.96 -4.12 -6.65
N ARG A 197 24.00 -3.84 -5.76
CA ARG A 197 22.78 -4.64 -5.60
C ARG A 197 22.00 -4.72 -6.91
N LEU A 198 21.71 -3.59 -7.55
CA LEU A 198 21.02 -3.56 -8.84
C LEU A 198 21.79 -4.30 -9.95
N GLN A 199 23.12 -4.18 -9.99
CA GLN A 199 23.94 -4.91 -10.95
C GLN A 199 23.87 -6.43 -10.76
N ARG A 200 23.95 -6.91 -9.51
CA ARG A 200 23.80 -8.35 -9.20
C ARG A 200 22.44 -8.88 -9.64
N LEU A 201 21.37 -8.15 -9.34
CA LEU A 201 20.02 -8.53 -9.76
C LEU A 201 19.90 -8.54 -11.29
N LYS A 202 20.43 -7.52 -11.98
CA LYS A 202 20.40 -7.44 -13.44
C LYS A 202 21.12 -8.60 -14.15
N GLN A 203 22.16 -9.17 -13.54
CA GLN A 203 22.83 -10.36 -14.07
C GLN A 203 21.91 -11.60 -14.09
N MET A 204 20.95 -11.71 -13.15
CA MET A 204 19.99 -12.82 -13.12
C MET A 204 18.95 -12.76 -14.25
N MET A 205 18.81 -11.61 -14.93
CA MET A 205 17.89 -11.42 -16.05
C MET A 205 18.38 -12.04 -17.37
N GLN A 206 19.66 -12.39 -17.44
CA GLN A 206 20.32 -13.01 -18.60
C GLN A 206 20.12 -14.53 -18.55
#